data_AF-A0A972X495-F1
#
_entry.id   AF-A0A972X495-F1
#
_cell.length_a   1.000
_cell.length_b   1.000
_cell.length_c   1.000
_cell.angle_alpha   90.00
_cell.angle_beta   90.00
_cell.angle_gamma   90.00
#
_symmetry.space_group_name_H-M   'P 1'
#
loop_
_entity.id
_entity.type
_entity.pdbx_description
1 polymer ?
#
loop_
_entity_poly.entity_id
_entity_poly.type
_entity_poly.pdbx_seq_one_letter_code
_entity_poly.pdbx_strand_id
1 'polypeptide(L)'
;MRYFILLLGLGMLTQCSSQKDVTVSLEEAPKFTKKLNSSTTERSEKVGVKDDTVKIQRTVYLEEDLTKMQREIEDLENRVYGQSKTYPGGLYLSLKTCRGKNADARLGGNGVPEPMEKWERVSEKDADYNYHVDKDNNVVGVQEEDLASRISNLRKLRRVLNDTFDSFQTKMDTCEQKHQSAMLQNGLNPEDSSAQGEWVEGPNGYRVWKMRRPATNDPEEMARRKSEREKIKVE
;
A
#
# COMPACT_ATOMS: atom_id res chain seq x y z
N MET A 1 -31.42 36.54 -27.25
CA MET A 1 -32.73 35.86 -27.11
C MET A 1 -32.46 34.47 -26.55
N ARG A 2 -32.81 34.22 -25.28
CA ARG A 2 -33.84 33.24 -24.84
C ARG A 2 -33.43 31.80 -25.20
N TYR A 3 -33.08 30.89 -24.29
CA TYR A 3 -33.94 30.35 -23.23
C TYR A 3 -33.16 29.74 -22.05
N PHE A 4 -33.82 29.85 -20.89
CA PHE A 4 -33.49 29.38 -19.55
C PHE A 4 -34.47 28.23 -19.24
N ILE A 5 -33.99 27.01 -18.93
CA ILE A 5 -34.76 25.86 -18.38
C ILE A 5 -33.71 25.04 -17.61
N LEU A 6 -33.57 24.98 -16.28
CA LEU A 6 -34.48 24.85 -15.12
C LEU A 6 -35.31 23.55 -15.09
N LEU A 7 -34.69 22.49 -14.54
CA LEU A 7 -35.26 21.24 -13.99
C LEU A 7 -34.21 20.76 -12.97
N LEU A 8 -34.30 20.89 -11.64
CA LEU A 8 -35.41 20.75 -10.68
C LEU A 8 -36.14 19.40 -10.80
N GLY A 9 -35.40 18.34 -10.52
CA GLY A 9 -35.91 17.01 -10.18
C GLY A 9 -35.67 16.72 -8.70
N LEU A 10 -36.53 17.30 -7.86
CA LEU A 10 -36.71 16.98 -6.45
C LEU A 10 -37.74 15.84 -6.36
N GLY A 11 -37.44 14.73 -5.67
CA GLY A 11 -38.51 13.85 -5.18
C GLY A 11 -38.16 12.37 -5.00
N MET A 12 -38.33 11.92 -3.75
CA MET A 12 -38.62 10.57 -3.18
C MET A 12 -37.61 10.30 -2.03
N LEU A 13 -37.87 10.61 -0.74
CA LEU A 13 -38.86 9.98 0.19
C LEU A 13 -38.91 8.46 -0.05
N THR A 14 -38.60 7.51 0.84
CA THR A 14 -38.74 7.30 2.29
C THR A 14 -38.14 5.88 2.53
N GLN A 15 -37.57 5.47 3.68
CA GLN A 15 -38.28 4.85 4.81
C GLN A 15 -37.28 4.39 5.90
N CYS A 16 -37.66 4.58 7.17
CA CYS A 16 -37.09 3.97 8.36
C CYS A 16 -37.44 2.49 8.49
N SER A 17 -36.51 1.68 9.03
CA SER A 17 -36.80 0.58 9.95
C SER A 17 -35.62 0.49 10.94
N SER A 18 -35.79 0.97 12.17
CA SER A 18 -36.14 0.14 13.33
C SER A 18 -35.28 -1.12 13.43
N GLN A 19 -34.03 -0.95 13.87
CA GLN A 19 -33.17 -2.05 14.30
C GLN A 19 -33.56 -2.39 15.73
N LYS A 20 -34.29 -3.50 15.88
CA LYS A 20 -34.61 -4.12 17.16
C LYS A 20 -33.32 -4.69 17.75
N ASP A 21 -33.15 -4.53 19.06
CA ASP A 21 -32.20 -5.28 19.86
C ASP A 21 -32.40 -6.78 19.60
N VAL A 22 -31.39 -7.41 19.00
CA VAL A 22 -31.33 -8.86 18.87
C VAL A 22 -30.77 -9.38 20.19
N THR A 23 -31.66 -9.67 21.13
CA THR A 23 -31.37 -10.59 22.23
C THR A 23 -31.25 -11.98 21.62
N VAL A 24 -30.01 -12.41 21.37
CA VAL A 24 -29.70 -13.80 21.03
C VAL A 24 -29.84 -14.61 22.32
N SER A 25 -30.97 -15.30 22.46
CA SER A 25 -31.11 -16.41 23.42
C SER A 25 -30.08 -17.47 23.05
N LEU A 26 -29.13 -17.69 23.97
CA LEU A 26 -28.10 -18.70 23.88
C LEU A 26 -28.69 -20.03 24.37
N GLU A 27 -29.41 -20.74 23.51
CA GLU A 27 -29.70 -22.14 23.74
C GLU A 27 -29.19 -22.97 22.54
N GLU A 28 -28.45 -24.02 22.91
CA GLU A 28 -28.02 -25.16 22.08
C GLU A 28 -26.82 -24.94 21.15
N ALA A 29 -25.62 -25.09 21.73
CA ALA A 29 -24.41 -25.46 20.99
C ALA A 29 -24.17 -26.99 21.09
N PRO A 30 -23.75 -27.65 19.99
CA PRO A 30 -23.49 -29.10 19.95
C PRO A 30 -22.26 -29.50 20.76
N LYS A 31 -22.37 -30.64 21.46
CA LYS A 31 -21.31 -31.26 22.27
C LYS A 31 -20.14 -31.71 21.39
N PHE A 32 -19.06 -30.93 21.40
CA PHE A 32 -17.76 -31.36 20.85
C PHE A 32 -16.92 -31.97 21.98
N THR A 33 -16.90 -33.30 22.05
CA THR A 33 -16.05 -34.06 22.97
C THR A 33 -14.64 -34.14 22.41
N LYS A 34 -13.78 -33.20 22.79
CA LYS A 34 -12.32 -33.39 22.75
C LYS A 34 -11.78 -33.12 24.15
N LYS A 35 -11.17 -34.15 24.75
CA LYS A 35 -10.59 -34.14 26.08
C LYS A 35 -9.52 -33.04 26.18
N LEU A 36 -9.88 -31.91 26.79
CA LEU A 36 -8.96 -30.97 27.40
C LEU A 36 -8.75 -31.41 28.84
N ASN A 37 -7.54 -31.83 29.18
CA ASN A 37 -7.14 -31.97 30.58
C ASN A 37 -6.93 -30.54 31.13
N SER A 38 -7.81 -30.15 32.06
CA SER A 38 -7.67 -29.13 33.11
C SER A 38 -6.49 -28.14 32.96
N SER A 39 -6.72 -26.85 32.73
CA SER A 39 -7.35 -26.00 33.75
C SER A 39 -8.27 -24.96 33.15
N THR A 40 -9.52 -25.05 33.58
CA THR A 40 -10.59 -24.06 33.57
C THR A 40 -10.08 -22.62 33.75
N THR A 41 -10.00 -21.84 32.67
CA THR A 41 -10.21 -20.39 32.75
C THR A 41 -11.60 -20.15 32.16
N GLU A 42 -12.58 -20.37 33.03
CA GLU A 42 -13.92 -19.83 32.86
C GLU A 42 -13.78 -18.33 32.61
N ARG A 43 -14.25 -17.89 31.46
CA ARG A 43 -14.46 -16.50 31.09
C ARG A 43 -15.69 -15.95 31.85
N SER A 44 -15.71 -16.15 33.16
CA SER A 44 -16.63 -15.49 34.07
C SER A 44 -15.95 -14.20 34.52
N GLU A 45 -16.54 -13.06 34.17
CA GLU A 45 -16.17 -11.76 34.73
C GLU A 45 -16.33 -11.80 36.25
N LYS A 46 -15.27 -12.19 36.95
CA LYS A 46 -15.08 -11.83 38.34
C LYS A 46 -14.53 -10.41 38.35
N VAL A 47 -15.44 -9.45 38.32
CA VAL A 47 -15.17 -8.07 38.75
C VAL A 47 -14.93 -8.12 40.26
N GLY A 48 -13.72 -8.51 40.66
CA GLY A 48 -13.28 -8.46 42.05
C GLY A 48 -12.70 -7.10 42.35
N VAL A 49 -13.45 -6.25 43.07
CA VAL A 49 -12.87 -5.07 43.72
C VAL A 49 -12.12 -5.59 44.94
N LYS A 50 -10.79 -5.72 44.81
CA LYS A 50 -9.91 -6.01 45.92
C LYS A 50 -8.94 -4.83 46.01
N ASP A 51 -9.08 -4.04 47.08
CA ASP A 51 -8.18 -2.94 47.44
C ASP A 51 -8.08 -1.79 46.42
N ASP A 52 -9.22 -1.14 46.12
CA ASP A 52 -9.30 0.20 45.49
C ASP A 52 -8.55 0.39 44.14
N THR A 53 -8.32 -0.68 43.37
CA THR A 53 -7.37 -0.70 42.25
C THR A 53 -8.01 -0.78 40.86
N VAL A 54 -7.88 0.33 40.11
CA VAL A 54 -8.20 0.53 38.68
C VAL A 54 -7.19 -0.19 37.75
N LYS A 55 -6.86 -1.47 38.00
CA LYS A 55 -5.81 -2.18 37.24
C LYS A 55 -6.33 -2.93 36.00
N ILE A 56 -7.49 -3.57 36.09
CA ILE A 56 -8.03 -4.40 35.00
C ILE A 56 -8.41 -3.56 33.77
N GLN A 57 -8.84 -2.31 33.98
CA GLN A 57 -9.16 -1.43 32.85
C GLN A 57 -7.90 -1.04 32.05
N ARG A 58 -6.76 -0.84 32.71
CA ARG A 58 -5.54 -0.35 32.05
C ARG A 58 -4.94 -1.38 31.08
N THR A 59 -4.98 -2.67 31.42
CA THR A 59 -4.49 -3.73 30.54
C THR A 59 -5.33 -3.85 29.28
N VAL A 60 -6.67 -3.75 29.39
CA VAL A 60 -7.58 -3.78 28.23
C VAL A 60 -7.27 -2.64 27.27
N TYR A 61 -7.08 -1.41 27.77
CA TYR A 61 -6.70 -0.28 26.91
C TYR A 61 -5.36 -0.48 26.20
N LEU A 62 -4.37 -1.09 26.86
CA LEU A 62 -3.07 -1.36 26.25
C LEU A 62 -3.16 -2.43 25.16
N GLU A 63 -4.00 -3.46 25.34
CA GLU A 63 -4.25 -4.49 24.31
C GLU A 63 -4.96 -3.91 23.08
N GLU A 64 -5.95 -3.03 23.29
CA GLU A 64 -6.63 -2.32 22.21
C GLU A 64 -5.67 -1.42 21.44
N ASP A 65 -4.84 -0.64 22.14
CA ASP A 65 -3.81 0.21 21.54
C ASP A 65 -2.78 -0.61 20.75
N LEU A 66 -2.33 -1.73 21.31
CA LEU A 66 -1.39 -2.64 20.65
C LEU A 66 -1.99 -3.20 19.36
N THR A 67 -3.23 -3.70 19.42
CA THR A 67 -3.94 -4.23 18.25
C THR A 67 -4.13 -3.17 17.18
N LYS A 68 -4.46 -1.93 17.58
CA LYS A 68 -4.55 -0.80 16.67
C LYS A 68 -3.22 -0.52 15.98
N MET A 69 -2.11 -0.47 16.72
CA MET A 69 -0.79 -0.24 16.15
C MET A 69 -0.33 -1.38 15.22
N GLN A 70 -0.65 -2.63 15.53
CA GLN A 70 -0.37 -3.75 14.63
C GLN A 70 -1.10 -3.57 13.30
N ARG A 71 -2.39 -3.21 13.31
CA ARG A 71 -3.15 -2.92 12.08
C ARG A 71 -2.55 -1.75 11.31
N GLU A 72 -2.17 -0.66 11.99
CA GLU A 72 -1.51 0.49 11.36
C GLU A 72 -0.19 0.08 10.66
N ILE A 73 0.61 -0.76 11.32
CA ILE A 73 1.86 -1.28 10.78
C ILE A 73 1.61 -2.20 9.59
N GLU A 74 0.65 -3.12 9.68
CA GLU A 74 0.26 -4.01 8.60
C GLU A 74 -0.24 -3.22 7.38
N ASP A 75 -1.06 -2.20 7.60
CA ASP A 75 -1.54 -1.31 6.54
C ASP A 75 -0.40 -0.53 5.88
N LEU A 76 0.56 -0.02 6.66
CA LEU A 76 1.76 0.65 6.14
C LEU A 76 2.63 -0.31 5.33
N GLU A 77 2.87 -1.53 5.82
CA GLU A 77 3.60 -2.55 5.08
C GLU A 77 2.91 -2.92 3.77
N ASN A 78 1.59 -3.08 3.80
CA ASN A 78 0.80 -3.36 2.60
C ASN A 78 0.87 -2.21 1.58
N ARG A 79 0.94 -0.95 2.03
CA ARG A 79 1.15 0.21 1.15
C ARG A 79 2.55 0.26 0.54
N VAL A 80 3.58 -0.13 1.28
CA VAL A 80 4.96 -0.14 0.79
C VAL A 80 5.21 -1.34 -0.12
N TYR A 81 4.95 -2.56 0.38
CA TYR A 81 5.38 -3.82 -0.22
C TYR A 81 4.25 -4.64 -0.87
N GLY A 82 2.99 -4.35 -0.54
CA GLY A 82 1.83 -5.17 -0.91
C GLY A 82 1.53 -6.30 0.09
N GLN A 83 0.53 -7.12 -0.23
CA GLN A 83 0.00 -8.15 0.68
C GLN A 83 0.97 -9.30 0.92
N SER A 84 1.75 -9.70 -0.09
CA SER A 84 2.65 -10.85 0.02
C SER A 84 3.81 -10.77 -0.95
N LYS A 85 4.82 -11.62 -0.74
CA LYS A 85 5.96 -11.76 -1.65
C LYS A 85 5.55 -12.24 -3.04
N THR A 86 4.54 -13.11 -3.11
CA THR A 86 4.02 -13.68 -4.36
C THR A 86 3.16 -12.68 -5.13
N TYR A 87 2.45 -11.83 -4.40
CA TYR A 87 1.62 -10.75 -4.95
C TYR A 87 2.14 -9.41 -4.44
N PRO A 88 3.33 -8.97 -4.91
CA PRO A 88 3.88 -7.69 -4.52
C PRO A 88 2.95 -6.60 -5.04
N GLY A 89 2.78 -5.56 -4.24
CA GLY A 89 1.88 -4.45 -4.53
C GLY A 89 2.48 -3.15 -4.05
N GLY A 90 1.61 -2.16 -3.82
CA GLY A 90 2.01 -0.91 -3.22
C GLY A 90 3.04 -0.12 -4.03
N LEU A 91 3.84 0.67 -3.31
CA LEU A 91 4.90 1.49 -3.91
C LEU A 91 6.03 0.64 -4.51
N TYR A 92 6.33 -0.52 -3.94
CA TYR A 92 7.41 -1.41 -4.40
C TYR A 92 7.16 -1.91 -5.83
N LEU A 93 5.98 -2.49 -6.10
CA LEU A 93 5.63 -2.96 -7.45
C LEU A 93 5.57 -1.80 -8.44
N SER A 94 5.00 -0.68 -7.99
CA SER A 94 4.84 0.50 -8.81
C SER A 94 6.23 1.04 -9.22
N LEU A 95 7.19 1.11 -8.28
CA LEU A 95 8.56 1.56 -8.54
C LEU A 95 9.29 0.62 -9.48
N LYS A 96 9.14 -0.70 -9.28
CA LYS A 96 9.68 -1.72 -10.20
C LYS A 96 9.16 -1.52 -11.62
N THR A 97 7.87 -1.24 -11.76
CA THR A 97 7.23 -0.99 -13.05
C THR A 97 7.75 0.29 -13.69
N CYS A 98 7.87 1.38 -12.93
CA CYS A 98 8.43 2.64 -13.42
C CYS A 98 9.87 2.47 -13.90
N ARG A 99 10.73 1.78 -13.12
CA ARG A 99 12.11 1.48 -13.52
C ARG A 99 12.19 0.63 -14.78
N GLY A 100 11.27 -0.33 -14.94
CA GLY A 100 11.12 -1.09 -16.18
C GLY A 100 10.81 -0.20 -17.38
N LYS A 101 9.88 0.76 -17.23
CA LYS A 101 9.57 1.73 -18.28
C LYS A 101 10.78 2.59 -18.65
N ASN A 102 11.56 3.04 -17.67
CA ASN A 102 12.76 3.84 -17.91
C ASN A 102 13.91 3.06 -18.57
N ALA A 103 13.92 1.74 -18.42
CA ALA A 103 14.90 0.87 -19.08
C ALA A 103 14.57 0.61 -20.55
N ASP A 104 13.38 0.96 -21.03
CA ASP A 104 12.98 0.73 -22.42
C ASP A 104 13.95 1.41 -23.40
N ALA A 105 14.48 0.64 -24.35
CA ALA A 105 15.38 1.12 -25.39
C ALA A 105 14.75 2.24 -26.24
N ARG A 106 13.42 2.26 -26.36
CA ARG A 106 12.67 3.33 -27.05
C ARG A 106 12.84 4.70 -26.40
N LEU A 107 13.20 4.73 -25.11
CA LEU A 107 13.43 5.95 -24.33
C LEU A 107 14.93 6.27 -24.18
N GLY A 108 15.80 5.53 -24.88
CA GLY A 108 17.25 5.61 -24.71
C GLY A 108 17.76 4.83 -23.50
N GLY A 109 16.94 3.91 -22.94
CA GLY A 109 17.36 3.00 -21.88
C GLY A 109 18.22 1.84 -22.40
N ASN A 110 18.95 1.19 -21.49
CA ASN A 110 19.85 0.08 -21.83
C ASN A 110 19.15 -1.30 -21.89
N GLY A 111 17.82 -1.35 -21.78
CA GLY A 111 17.03 -2.58 -21.69
C GLY A 111 17.11 -3.30 -20.33
N VAL A 112 17.99 -2.86 -19.43
CA VAL A 112 18.17 -3.46 -18.10
C VAL A 112 17.66 -2.48 -17.03
N PRO A 113 16.61 -2.82 -16.26
CA PRO A 113 16.11 -1.97 -15.19
C PRO A 113 17.10 -1.87 -14.04
N GLU A 114 17.08 -0.72 -13.35
CA GLU A 114 17.84 -0.53 -12.12
C GLU A 114 17.51 -1.62 -11.08
N PRO A 115 18.50 -2.14 -10.34
CA PRO A 115 18.27 -3.18 -9.36
C PRO A 115 17.29 -2.69 -8.28
N MET A 116 16.30 -3.54 -7.96
CA MET A 116 15.34 -3.28 -6.90
C MET A 116 15.92 -3.63 -5.53
N GLU A 117 15.44 -2.91 -4.52
CA GLU A 117 15.70 -3.25 -3.13
C GLU A 117 15.07 -4.60 -2.78
N LYS A 118 15.57 -5.23 -1.72
CA LYS A 118 15.05 -6.53 -1.29
C LYS A 118 13.64 -6.34 -0.75
N TRP A 119 12.69 -7.16 -1.23
CA TRP A 119 11.35 -7.26 -0.64
C TRP A 119 11.47 -7.93 0.73
N GLU A 120 11.04 -7.24 1.78
CA GLU A 120 11.14 -7.73 3.16
C GLU A 120 10.08 -7.05 4.04
N ARG A 121 9.20 -7.84 4.68
CA ARG A 121 8.31 -7.35 5.72
C ARG A 121 9.05 -7.33 7.03
N VAL A 122 9.01 -6.19 7.71
CA VAL A 122 9.78 -5.98 8.94
C VAL A 122 9.04 -6.63 10.11
N SER A 123 7.71 -6.69 10.06
CA SER A 123 6.86 -7.39 11.03
C SER A 123 7.15 -8.89 11.12
N GLU A 124 7.43 -9.57 10.00
CA GLU A 124 7.73 -11.02 9.98
C GLU A 124 9.03 -11.38 10.70
N LYS A 125 9.96 -10.42 10.82
CA LYS A 125 11.25 -10.62 11.49
C LYS A 125 11.21 -10.28 12.98
N ASP A 126 10.25 -9.47 13.39
CA ASP A 126 10.15 -9.02 14.76
C ASP A 126 9.39 -10.07 15.59
N ALA A 127 10.13 -10.82 16.41
CA ALA A 127 9.56 -11.82 17.30
C ALA A 127 8.56 -11.20 18.30
N ASP A 128 8.69 -9.91 18.61
CA ASP A 128 7.81 -9.21 19.53
C ASP A 128 6.47 -8.81 18.88
N TYR A 129 6.34 -8.96 17.56
CA TYR A 129 5.12 -8.63 16.83
C TYR A 129 3.96 -9.58 17.19
N ASN A 130 4.23 -10.86 17.41
CA ASN A 130 3.24 -11.85 17.85
C ASN A 130 3.29 -11.97 19.38
N TYR A 131 2.26 -11.46 20.08
CA TYR A 131 2.33 -11.27 21.54
C TYR A 131 1.56 -12.29 22.38
N HIS A 132 0.69 -13.07 21.76
CA HIS A 132 -0.05 -14.15 22.43
C HIS A 132 0.58 -15.52 22.26
N VAL A 133 1.76 -15.60 21.66
CA VAL A 133 2.35 -16.87 21.22
C VAL A 133 3.85 -16.84 21.52
N ASP A 134 4.32 -17.77 22.35
CA ASP A 134 5.76 -17.96 22.57
C ASP A 134 6.42 -18.67 21.37
N LYS A 135 7.74 -18.88 21.44
CA LYS A 135 8.50 -19.58 20.40
C LYS A 135 8.05 -21.03 20.17
N ASP A 136 7.41 -21.63 21.15
CA ASP A 136 6.89 -23.00 21.15
C ASP A 136 5.39 -23.05 20.79
N ASN A 137 4.82 -21.93 20.32
CA ASN A 137 3.41 -21.74 20.01
C ASN A 137 2.43 -21.86 21.19
N ASN A 138 2.89 -21.67 22.42
CA ASN A 138 2.02 -21.65 23.60
C ASN A 138 1.44 -20.25 23.85
N VAL A 139 0.20 -20.22 24.34
CA VAL A 139 -0.45 -18.98 24.77
C VAL A 139 0.13 -18.56 26.12
N VAL A 140 0.81 -17.42 26.15
CA VAL A 140 1.41 -16.86 27.36
C VAL A 140 0.55 -15.72 27.89
N GLY A 141 0.30 -15.71 29.21
CA GLY A 141 -0.34 -14.59 29.88
C GLY A 141 0.57 -13.35 29.87
N VAL A 142 0.04 -12.22 29.44
CA VAL A 142 0.83 -10.99 29.22
C VAL A 142 0.77 -10.08 30.44
N GLN A 143 1.92 -9.60 30.92
CA GLN A 143 1.98 -8.59 32.00
C GLN A 143 1.90 -7.17 31.42
N GLU A 144 1.55 -6.18 32.25
CA GLU A 144 1.38 -4.79 31.81
C GLU A 144 2.69 -4.19 31.26
N GLU A 145 3.80 -4.53 31.89
CA GLU A 145 5.16 -4.11 31.52
C GLU A 145 5.55 -4.65 30.14
N ASP A 146 5.14 -5.89 29.83
CA ASP A 146 5.40 -6.52 28.54
C ASP A 146 4.62 -5.81 27.43
N LEU A 147 3.34 -5.47 27.67
CA LEU A 147 2.52 -4.70 26.73
C LEU A 147 3.13 -3.33 26.46
N ALA A 148 3.54 -2.61 27.50
CA ALA A 148 4.16 -1.29 27.37
C ALA A 148 5.48 -1.34 26.57
N SER A 149 6.30 -2.36 26.80
CA SER A 149 7.54 -2.60 26.05
C SER A 149 7.26 -2.87 24.57
N ARG A 150 6.30 -3.76 24.27
CA ARG A 150 5.90 -4.08 22.89
C ARG A 150 5.34 -2.87 22.15
N ILE A 151 4.50 -2.07 22.80
CA ILE A 151 4.00 -0.80 22.25
C ILE A 151 5.17 0.13 21.87
N SER A 152 6.20 0.22 22.72
CA SER A 152 7.40 1.02 22.43
C SER A 152 8.14 0.49 21.19
N ASN A 153 8.27 -0.82 21.04
CA ASN A 153 8.90 -1.45 19.88
C ASN A 153 8.07 -1.25 18.60
N LEU A 154 6.75 -1.44 18.64
CA LEU A 154 5.87 -1.15 17.51
C LEU A 154 5.94 0.32 17.07
N ARG A 155 6.07 1.26 18.01
CA ARG A 155 6.28 2.69 17.66
C ARG A 155 7.59 2.92 16.91
N LYS A 156 8.67 2.22 17.27
CA LYS A 156 9.94 2.29 16.53
C LYS A 156 9.79 1.67 15.14
N LEU A 157 9.14 0.51 15.06
CA LEU A 157 8.86 -0.17 13.80
C LEU A 157 8.04 0.71 12.85
N ARG A 158 7.00 1.37 13.37
CA ARG A 158 6.19 2.33 12.60
C ARG A 158 7.02 3.49 12.05
N ARG A 159 7.98 4.03 12.81
CA ARG A 159 8.88 5.10 12.32
C ARG A 159 9.74 4.59 11.15
N VAL A 160 10.37 3.43 11.30
CA VAL A 160 11.18 2.82 10.23
C VAL A 160 10.35 2.60 8.96
N LEU A 161 9.10 2.12 9.10
CA LEU A 161 8.21 1.93 7.96
C LEU A 161 7.77 3.24 7.31
N ASN A 162 7.54 4.30 8.08
CA ASN A 162 7.26 5.63 7.52
C ASN A 162 8.46 6.19 6.75
N ASP A 163 9.67 6.10 7.32
CA ASP A 163 10.90 6.54 6.62
C ASP A 163 11.11 5.75 5.32
N THR A 164 10.79 4.45 5.37
CA THR A 164 10.83 3.58 4.18
C THR A 164 9.78 4.00 3.16
N PHE A 165 8.55 4.26 3.58
CA PHE A 165 7.47 4.75 2.71
C PHE A 165 7.88 6.04 2.00
N ASP A 166 8.39 7.04 2.73
CA ASP A 166 8.83 8.32 2.18
C ASP A 166 9.99 8.16 1.20
N SER A 167 10.92 7.24 1.50
CA SER A 167 12.03 6.87 0.61
C SER A 167 11.53 6.26 -0.70
N PHE A 168 10.56 5.33 -0.64
CA PHE A 168 9.94 4.73 -1.82
C PHE A 168 9.14 5.76 -2.62
N GLN A 169 8.40 6.66 -1.97
CA GLN A 169 7.66 7.73 -2.62
C GLN A 169 8.61 8.68 -3.37
N THR A 170 9.68 9.13 -2.71
CA THR A 170 10.69 9.99 -3.35
C THR A 170 11.33 9.34 -4.57
N LYS A 171 11.66 8.04 -4.47
CA LYS A 171 12.20 7.25 -5.59
C LYS A 171 11.19 7.10 -6.72
N MET A 172 9.91 6.94 -6.39
CA MET A 172 8.83 6.91 -7.37
C MET A 172 8.75 8.22 -8.13
N ASP A 173 8.61 9.34 -7.41
CA ASP A 173 8.45 10.66 -8.01
C ASP A 173 9.64 11.00 -8.92
N THR A 174 10.85 10.68 -8.47
CA THR A 174 12.07 10.81 -9.28
C THR A 174 12.02 9.93 -10.53
N CYS A 175 11.55 8.69 -10.39
CA CYS A 175 11.44 7.75 -11.51
C CYS A 175 10.43 8.23 -12.56
N GLU A 176 9.28 8.73 -12.13
CA GLU A 176 8.24 9.28 -13.02
C GLU A 176 8.72 10.56 -13.71
N GLN A 177 9.40 11.44 -12.99
CA GLN A 177 9.99 12.65 -13.57
C GLN A 177 11.04 12.30 -14.65
N LYS A 178 11.90 11.32 -14.38
CA LYS A 178 12.86 10.80 -15.37
C LYS A 178 12.13 10.23 -16.59
N HIS A 179 11.07 9.47 -16.37
CA HIS A 179 10.26 8.88 -17.44
C HIS A 179 9.66 9.95 -18.34
N GLN A 180 9.00 10.96 -17.76
CA GLN A 180 8.39 12.06 -18.50
C GLN A 180 9.43 12.88 -19.26
N SER A 181 10.59 13.14 -18.65
CA SER A 181 11.69 13.86 -19.29
C SER A 181 12.25 13.08 -20.49
N ALA A 182 12.45 11.77 -20.32
CA ALA A 182 12.91 10.89 -21.39
C ALA A 182 11.90 10.82 -22.55
N MET A 183 10.61 10.76 -22.26
CA MET A 183 9.56 10.81 -23.28
C MET A 183 9.64 12.09 -24.11
N LEU A 184 9.78 13.25 -23.45
CA LEU A 184 9.90 14.56 -24.13
C LEU A 184 11.17 14.65 -24.99
N GLN A 185 12.31 14.24 -24.45
CA GLN A 185 13.59 14.24 -25.15
C GLN A 185 13.50 13.40 -26.43
N ASN A 186 12.89 12.22 -26.34
CA ASN A 186 12.71 11.30 -27.47
C ASN A 186 11.50 11.66 -28.36
N GLY A 187 10.79 12.76 -28.09
CA GLY A 187 9.67 13.22 -28.89
C GLY A 187 8.45 12.30 -28.85
N LEU A 188 8.32 11.48 -27.81
CA LEU A 188 7.16 10.63 -27.57
C LEU A 188 6.11 11.38 -26.76
N ASN A 189 4.84 11.16 -27.10
CA ASN A 189 3.73 11.66 -26.31
C ASN A 189 3.39 10.60 -25.23
N PRO A 190 3.41 10.91 -23.92
CA PRO A 190 2.98 9.99 -22.85
C PRO A 190 1.55 9.46 -22.97
N GLU A 191 0.71 10.07 -23.82
CA GLU A 191 -0.64 9.56 -24.11
C GLU A 191 -0.69 8.67 -25.37
N ASP A 192 0.31 8.74 -26.26
CA ASP A 192 0.50 7.76 -27.33
C ASP A 192 1.45 6.66 -26.87
N SER A 193 0.90 5.52 -26.49
CA SER A 193 1.70 4.31 -26.21
C SER A 193 2.41 3.76 -27.46
N SER A 194 2.02 4.21 -28.65
CA SER A 194 2.62 3.82 -29.92
C SER A 194 3.87 4.66 -30.21
N ALA A 195 5.02 4.00 -30.39
CA ALA A 195 6.21 4.72 -30.85
C ALA A 195 5.99 5.13 -32.29
N GLN A 196 6.20 6.41 -32.58
CA GLN A 196 6.29 6.88 -33.95
C GLN A 196 7.73 6.67 -34.44
N GLY A 197 7.99 5.47 -34.93
CA GLY A 197 9.26 5.09 -35.51
C GLY A 197 9.07 4.30 -36.79
N GLU A 198 10.18 4.05 -37.47
CA GLU A 198 10.26 3.25 -38.67
C GLU A 198 11.36 2.20 -38.53
N TRP A 199 11.10 1.02 -39.06
CA TRP A 199 12.10 -0.03 -39.15
C TRP A 199 13.02 0.25 -40.34
N VAL A 200 14.26 0.64 -40.05
CA VAL A 200 15.31 0.89 -41.06
C VAL A 200 16.28 -0.30 -41.13
N GLU A 201 16.85 -0.54 -42.31
CA GLU A 201 17.89 -1.57 -42.48
C GLU A 201 19.22 -1.10 -41.88
N GLY A 202 19.78 -1.93 -41.00
CA GLY A 202 21.09 -1.73 -40.39
C GLY A 202 22.24 -2.28 -41.24
N PRO A 203 23.50 -1.96 -40.89
CA PRO A 203 24.68 -2.27 -41.70
C PRO A 203 24.94 -3.76 -41.96
N ASN A 204 24.35 -4.69 -41.18
CA ASN A 204 24.46 -6.14 -41.42
C ASN A 204 23.11 -6.80 -41.79
N GLY A 205 22.17 -6.04 -42.38
CA GLY A 205 20.88 -6.56 -42.84
C GLY A 205 19.84 -6.81 -41.76
N TYR A 206 20.15 -6.52 -40.48
CA TYR A 206 19.16 -6.54 -39.40
C TYR A 206 18.33 -5.26 -39.40
N ARG A 207 17.03 -5.36 -39.11
CA ARG A 207 16.16 -4.18 -38.98
C ARG A 207 16.35 -3.55 -37.60
N VAL A 208 16.55 -2.24 -37.58
CA VAL A 208 16.65 -1.44 -36.35
C VAL A 208 15.44 -0.52 -36.30
N TRP A 209 14.79 -0.46 -35.14
CA TRP A 209 13.75 0.54 -34.91
C TRP A 209 14.40 1.90 -34.74
N LYS A 210 14.11 2.84 -35.66
CA LYS A 210 14.59 4.22 -35.58
C LYS A 210 13.41 5.14 -35.32
N MET A 211 13.56 5.98 -34.30
CA MET A 211 12.57 6.99 -33.96
C MET A 211 12.48 8.03 -35.07
N ARG A 212 11.27 8.47 -35.43
CA ARG A 212 11.07 9.49 -36.48
C ARG A 212 11.74 10.82 -36.15
N ARG A 213 11.83 11.16 -34.87
CA ARG A 213 12.50 12.35 -34.37
C ARG A 213 13.71 11.92 -33.53
N PRO A 214 14.91 12.49 -33.76
CA PRO A 214 16.05 12.23 -32.89
C PRO A 214 15.82 12.82 -31.49
N ALA A 215 16.45 12.19 -30.50
CA ALA A 215 16.52 12.74 -29.16
C ALA A 215 17.19 14.11 -29.20
N THR A 216 16.65 15.08 -28.46
CA THR A 216 17.23 16.43 -28.36
C THR A 216 17.30 16.88 -26.91
N ASN A 217 18.37 17.57 -26.57
CA ASN A 217 18.56 18.25 -25.28
C ASN A 217 18.42 19.77 -25.40
N ASP A 218 18.09 20.27 -26.60
CA ASP A 218 17.89 21.70 -26.83
C ASP A 218 16.60 22.19 -26.13
N PRO A 219 16.69 23.14 -25.17
CA PRO A 219 15.54 23.62 -24.42
C PRO A 219 14.48 24.29 -25.29
N GLU A 220 14.87 24.97 -26.39
CA GLU A 220 13.90 25.61 -27.29
C GLU A 220 13.06 24.57 -28.03
N GLU A 221 13.72 23.54 -28.57
CA GLU A 221 13.05 22.42 -29.23
C GLU A 221 12.15 21.64 -28.27
N MET A 222 12.58 21.46 -27.01
CA MET A 222 11.77 20.83 -25.97
C MET A 222 10.52 21.65 -25.64
N ALA A 223 10.65 22.97 -25.52
CA ALA A 223 9.53 23.88 -25.29
C ALA A 223 8.55 23.87 -26.48
N ARG A 224 9.08 23.86 -27.71
CA ARG A 224 8.27 23.74 -28.94
C ARG A 224 7.46 22.45 -28.93
N ARG A 225 8.11 21.30 -28.70
CA ARG A 225 7.46 19.98 -28.60
C ARG A 225 6.40 19.95 -27.49
N LYS A 226 6.66 20.57 -26.35
CA LYS A 226 5.68 20.67 -25.25
C LYS A 226 4.44 21.47 -25.70
N SER A 227 4.62 22.61 -26.35
CA SER A 227 3.51 23.44 -26.84
C SER A 227 2.70 22.77 -27.96
N GLU A 228 3.36 22.03 -28.87
CA GLU A 228 2.68 21.23 -29.90
C GLU A 228 1.73 20.20 -29.28
N ARG A 229 2.17 19.55 -28.19
CA ARG A 229 1.35 18.58 -27.47
C ARG A 229 0.16 19.20 -26.76
N GLU A 230 0.34 20.37 -26.15
CA GLU A 230 -0.76 21.09 -25.48
C GLU A 230 -1.84 21.50 -26.48
N LYS A 231 -1.48 21.81 -27.74
CA LYS A 231 -2.46 22.09 -28.81
C LYS A 231 -3.30 20.87 -29.18
N ILE A 232 -2.70 19.69 -29.30
CA ILE A 232 -3.40 18.44 -29.66
C ILE A 232 -4.46 18.05 -28.63
N LYS A 233 -4.30 18.43 -27.36
CA LYS A 233 -5.26 18.12 -26.29
C LYS A 233 -6.55 18.95 -26.32
N VAL A 234 -6.55 20.07 -27.05
CA VAL A 234 -7.67 21.03 -27.06
C VAL A 234 -8.63 20.76 -28.22
N GLU A 235 -8.21 19.98 -29.22
CA GLU A 235 -9.02 19.51 -30.35
C GLU A 235 -9.69 18.17 -30.03
#